data_AF-A0A3P2A599-F1
#
_entry.id   AF-A0A3P2A599-F1
#
_cell.length_a   1.000
_cell.length_b   1.000
_cell.length_c   1.000
_cell.angle_alpha   90.00
_cell.angle_beta   90.00
_cell.angle_gamma   90.00
#
_symmetry.space_group_name_H-M   'P 1'
#
loop_
_entity.id
_entity.type
_entity.pdbx_description
1 polymer ?
#
loop_
_entity_poly.entity_id
_entity_poly.type
_entity_poly.pdbx_seq_one_letter_code
_entity_poly.pdbx_strand_id
1 'polypeptide(L)'
;MKKINLIKWTSCFVISAIPLFTACEKSEDGNGSGEEQIFTKTEVISNQSGGSVEGGGNKIEVASGAIPKNGSNTNAEVTFSIEGAAQVDYPLSSGFRQANNNYVIMGPEAFNFALPLTLYFPIGDREPSEVCVVKYDDLDGKWLIQPTCTYTENPRRIGIPGMNLGTYAVIENPLLSANSRAGKHVYSSWGAGGVLLDKVDFSGYPDKLAFCITLKRVIRLRYPEHASLFYLKSGTVIASTGNASYVKNLGGILPQGEYEVWVSMFTKPWPNEWRTYSRPIQVHITNPVVHHTLPEAQNYSSIQDDVFKQVGWQVIRMSDLGSPFSWPKGKPNELPTETETVGTGKFQATLTWTNSYASATDLDLHLYGPNGLHVYFDAPTPANAAFNLDRDWMEESGNAIENIYSVKNDWPKGEYKITVHHFSGTSPKQFNVRILNQGTVRTYRKTVTYNQEPTIATFVVN
;
A
#
# COMPACT_ATOMS: atom_id res chain seq x y z
N MET A 1 -12.04 -60.60 58.00
CA MET A 1 -13.08 -59.78 57.33
C MET A 1 -12.72 -58.30 57.44
N LYS A 2 -12.22 -57.69 56.37
CA LYS A 2 -12.59 -56.35 55.86
C LYS A 2 -11.79 -56.12 54.57
N LYS A 3 -12.50 -55.59 53.59
CA LYS A 3 -12.23 -55.67 52.14
C LYS A 3 -11.00 -54.88 51.71
N ILE A 4 -10.20 -55.52 50.85
CA ILE A 4 -9.13 -54.92 50.05
C ILE A 4 -9.76 -54.34 48.79
N ASN A 5 -9.53 -53.05 48.53
CA ASN A 5 -10.01 -52.37 47.33
C ASN A 5 -8.98 -52.44 46.20
N LEU A 6 -9.52 -52.71 45.03
CA LEU A 6 -8.92 -52.86 43.71
C LEU A 6 -8.33 -51.52 43.22
N ILE A 7 -7.08 -51.51 42.78
CA ILE A 7 -6.51 -50.43 41.96
C ILE A 7 -6.20 -51.00 40.57
N LYS A 8 -6.90 -50.45 39.56
CA LYS A 8 -6.72 -50.76 38.15
C LYS A 8 -5.42 -50.16 37.63
N TRP A 9 -4.66 -50.96 36.90
CA TRP A 9 -3.53 -50.53 36.08
C TRP A 9 -4.03 -49.82 34.81
N THR A 10 -3.40 -48.71 34.45
CA THR A 10 -3.48 -48.14 33.10
C THR A 10 -2.11 -47.59 32.74
N SER A 11 -1.52 -48.20 31.71
CA SER A 11 -0.18 -47.93 31.20
C SER A 11 -0.03 -46.51 30.66
N CYS A 12 1.00 -45.79 31.10
CA CYS A 12 1.50 -44.60 30.43
C CYS A 12 2.60 -44.99 29.43
N PHE A 13 2.37 -44.74 28.15
CA PHE A 13 3.43 -44.69 27.14
C PHE A 13 4.19 -43.37 27.31
N VAL A 14 5.47 -43.43 27.69
CA VAL A 14 6.37 -42.28 27.65
C VAL A 14 7.09 -42.31 26.30
N ILE A 15 6.70 -41.41 25.40
CA ILE A 15 7.49 -41.09 24.20
C ILE A 15 8.48 -40.01 24.61
N SER A 16 9.75 -40.40 24.72
CA SER A 16 10.88 -39.50 24.90
C SER A 16 11.11 -38.69 23.61
N ALA A 17 10.69 -37.43 23.59
CA ALA A 17 11.08 -36.47 22.56
C ALA A 17 12.42 -35.81 22.96
N ILE A 18 13.47 -36.06 22.17
CA ILE A 18 14.76 -35.37 22.27
C ILE A 18 14.62 -34.05 21.48
N PRO A 19 14.75 -32.87 22.10
CA PRO A 19 14.77 -31.62 21.36
C PRO A 19 16.11 -31.45 20.64
N LEU A 20 16.07 -31.48 19.31
CA LEU A 20 17.13 -30.97 18.45
C LEU A 20 17.14 -29.44 18.60
N PHE A 21 18.07 -28.92 19.39
CA PHE A 21 18.42 -27.50 19.37
C PHE A 21 19.23 -27.23 18.10
N THR A 22 18.60 -26.64 17.08
CA THR A 22 19.31 -25.91 16.04
C THR A 22 19.76 -24.57 16.63
N ALA A 23 21.02 -24.50 17.05
CA ALA A 23 21.68 -23.24 17.33
C ALA A 23 21.79 -22.46 16.01
N CYS A 24 21.06 -21.36 15.90
CA CYS A 24 21.24 -20.40 14.83
C CYS A 24 22.49 -19.59 15.17
N GLU A 25 23.59 -19.83 14.45
CA GLU A 25 24.78 -18.98 14.52
C GLU A 25 24.40 -17.58 14.05
N LYS A 26 24.47 -16.64 14.99
CA LYS A 26 24.31 -15.22 14.75
C LYS A 26 25.55 -14.73 14.01
N SER A 27 25.44 -14.38 12.73
CA SER A 27 26.48 -13.60 12.06
C SER A 27 26.47 -12.19 12.64
N GLU A 28 27.59 -11.77 13.20
CA GLU A 28 27.83 -10.39 13.62
C GLU A 28 28.08 -9.54 12.38
N ASP A 29 27.02 -8.90 11.86
CA ASP A 29 27.15 -7.88 10.84
C ASP A 29 26.95 -6.48 11.45
N GLY A 30 28.00 -5.67 11.32
CA GLY A 30 27.94 -4.26 10.96
C GLY A 30 27.18 -3.29 11.87
N ASN A 31 27.95 -2.49 12.61
CA ASN A 31 27.50 -1.33 13.35
C ASN A 31 26.85 -0.27 12.43
N GLY A 32 25.55 -0.40 12.20
CA GLY A 32 24.67 0.64 11.67
C GLY A 32 23.45 0.69 12.57
N SER A 33 22.97 1.90 12.91
CA SER A 33 21.76 2.14 13.68
C SER A 33 20.50 1.73 12.90
N GLY A 34 20.39 0.43 12.61
CA GLY A 34 19.38 -0.13 11.76
C GLY A 34 18.14 -0.48 12.58
N GLU A 35 17.02 0.12 12.21
CA GLU A 35 15.68 -0.27 12.63
C GLU A 35 15.52 -1.80 12.58
N GLU A 36 14.99 -2.40 13.65
CA GLU A 36 14.83 -3.85 13.76
C GLU A 36 13.74 -4.30 12.78
N GLN A 37 14.16 -4.96 11.69
CA GLN A 37 13.27 -5.52 10.68
C GLN A 37 12.65 -6.81 11.22
N ILE A 38 11.33 -6.82 11.36
CA ILE A 38 10.57 -7.91 11.99
C ILE A 38 10.30 -9.03 11.00
N PHE A 39 9.96 -8.67 9.76
CA PHE A 39 9.76 -9.61 8.66
C PHE A 39 9.96 -8.91 7.32
N THR A 40 10.20 -9.71 6.28
CA THR A 40 10.24 -9.22 4.91
C THR A 40 9.68 -10.26 3.96
N LYS A 41 8.96 -9.80 2.92
CA LYS A 41 8.47 -10.63 1.83
C LYS A 41 8.58 -9.85 0.53
N THR A 42 8.98 -10.54 -0.53
CA THR A 42 9.02 -10.00 -1.90
C THR A 42 8.28 -10.91 -2.86
N GLU A 43 7.76 -10.34 -3.95
CA GLU A 43 7.24 -11.09 -5.10
C GLU A 43 7.42 -10.26 -6.37
N VAL A 44 7.79 -10.91 -7.48
CA VAL A 44 7.81 -10.28 -8.80
C VAL A 44 6.45 -10.49 -9.46
N ILE A 45 5.78 -9.41 -9.82
CA ILE A 45 4.43 -9.47 -10.39
C ILE A 45 4.46 -8.84 -11.78
N SER A 46 3.88 -9.55 -12.77
CA SER A 46 3.75 -9.05 -14.13
C SER A 46 2.47 -8.22 -14.32
N ASN A 47 2.53 -7.24 -15.21
CA ASN A 47 1.35 -6.47 -15.59
C ASN A 47 0.30 -7.33 -16.33
N GLN A 48 0.68 -8.47 -16.92
CA GLN A 48 -0.28 -9.32 -17.64
C GLN A 48 -1.12 -10.17 -16.70
N SER A 49 -0.46 -10.85 -15.75
CA SER A 49 -1.11 -11.80 -14.85
C SER A 49 -1.74 -11.11 -13.63
N GLY A 50 -1.17 -9.99 -13.19
CA GLY A 50 -1.38 -9.52 -11.82
C GLY A 50 -0.85 -10.56 -10.81
N GLY A 51 -1.24 -10.43 -9.55
CA GLY A 51 -0.80 -11.33 -8.49
C GLY A 51 -1.03 -10.75 -7.10
N SER A 52 -0.32 -11.31 -6.10
CA SER A 52 -0.31 -10.76 -4.75
C SER A 52 0.96 -11.14 -4.01
N VAL A 53 1.37 -10.29 -3.06
CA VAL A 53 2.40 -10.60 -2.07
C VAL A 53 1.79 -10.53 -0.67
N GLU A 54 2.18 -11.44 0.22
CA GLU A 54 1.65 -11.54 1.57
C GLU A 54 2.76 -11.80 2.59
N GLY A 55 2.81 -10.98 3.65
CA GLY A 55 3.85 -11.01 4.67
C GLY A 55 3.38 -10.38 6.00
N GLY A 56 3.67 -11.04 7.12
CA GLY A 56 3.26 -10.59 8.45
C GLY A 56 1.74 -10.39 8.61
N GLY A 57 0.95 -11.15 7.86
CA GLY A 57 -0.52 -11.02 7.81
C GLY A 57 -1.06 -9.87 6.96
N ASN A 58 -0.19 -9.04 6.37
CA ASN A 58 -0.55 -8.00 5.40
C ASN A 58 -0.49 -8.53 3.98
N LYS A 59 -1.29 -7.99 3.07
CA LYS A 59 -1.32 -8.41 1.66
C LYS A 59 -1.40 -7.20 0.73
N ILE A 60 -0.63 -7.23 -0.36
CA ILE A 60 -0.81 -6.37 -1.53
C ILE A 60 -1.46 -7.21 -2.62
N GLU A 61 -2.62 -6.79 -3.08
CA GLU A 61 -3.31 -7.42 -4.21
C GLU A 61 -3.22 -6.54 -5.46
N VAL A 62 -2.67 -7.12 -6.52
CA VAL A 62 -2.35 -6.45 -7.78
C VAL A 62 -3.20 -7.04 -8.88
N ALA A 63 -4.01 -6.20 -9.51
CA ALA A 63 -4.82 -6.61 -10.65
C ALA A 63 -3.99 -6.73 -11.93
N SER A 64 -4.44 -7.58 -12.85
CA SER A 64 -3.97 -7.55 -14.23
C SER A 64 -4.13 -6.13 -14.79
N GLY A 65 -3.03 -5.63 -15.36
CA GLY A 65 -2.85 -4.28 -15.90
C GLY A 65 -2.83 -3.15 -14.86
N ALA A 66 -2.73 -3.46 -13.56
CA ALA A 66 -2.48 -2.43 -12.55
C ALA A 66 -1.06 -1.88 -12.62
N ILE A 67 -0.10 -2.69 -13.05
CA ILE A 67 1.27 -2.26 -13.30
C ILE A 67 1.30 -1.57 -14.69
N PRO A 68 1.75 -0.31 -14.78
CA PRO A 68 1.98 0.37 -16.04
C PRO A 68 2.91 -0.43 -16.96
N LYS A 69 2.89 -0.13 -18.25
CA LYS A 69 3.86 -0.69 -19.18
C LYS A 69 5.20 0.03 -19.05
N ASN A 70 6.25 -0.56 -19.63
CA ASN A 70 7.53 0.12 -19.75
C ASN A 70 7.49 1.20 -20.84
N GLY A 71 8.55 2.01 -20.95
CA GLY A 71 8.66 3.09 -21.95
C GLY A 71 8.55 2.62 -23.41
N SER A 72 8.77 1.33 -23.68
CA SER A 72 8.58 0.71 -24.99
C SER A 72 7.17 0.15 -25.22
N ASN A 73 6.22 0.43 -24.30
CA ASN A 73 4.83 -0.04 -24.34
C ASN A 73 4.69 -1.59 -24.35
N THR A 74 5.68 -2.31 -23.83
CA THR A 74 5.65 -3.77 -23.66
C THR A 74 5.25 -4.16 -22.24
N ASN A 75 5.06 -5.46 -22.02
CA ASN A 75 4.81 -5.99 -20.68
C ASN A 75 5.99 -5.68 -19.76
N ALA A 76 5.66 -5.52 -18.47
CA ALA A 76 6.61 -5.17 -17.45
C ALA A 76 6.35 -5.99 -16.19
N GLU A 77 7.41 -6.19 -15.43
CA GLU A 77 7.39 -6.84 -14.13
C GLU A 77 7.90 -5.86 -13.08
N VAL A 78 7.31 -5.91 -11.89
CA VAL A 78 7.70 -5.07 -10.76
C VAL A 78 7.88 -5.95 -9.54
N THR A 79 8.96 -5.74 -8.80
CA THR A 79 9.18 -6.42 -7.52
C THR A 79 8.46 -5.68 -6.41
N PHE A 80 7.41 -6.29 -5.87
CA PHE A 80 6.71 -5.80 -4.69
C PHE A 80 7.41 -6.27 -3.41
N SER A 81 7.28 -5.51 -2.34
CA SER A 81 7.68 -5.95 -1.01
C SER A 81 6.73 -5.55 0.09
N ILE A 82 6.77 -6.31 1.18
CA ILE A 82 6.17 -5.96 2.47
C ILE A 82 7.24 -6.17 3.53
N GLU A 83 7.58 -5.10 4.25
CA GLU A 83 8.54 -5.11 5.35
C GLU A 83 7.83 -4.70 6.65
N GLY A 84 8.07 -5.45 7.72
CA GLY A 84 7.62 -5.09 9.06
C GLY A 84 8.73 -4.40 9.84
N ALA A 85 8.42 -3.29 10.50
CA ALA A 85 9.36 -2.54 11.32
C ALA A 85 8.76 -2.23 12.71
N ALA A 86 9.58 -2.34 13.76
CA ALA A 86 9.15 -2.01 15.13
C ALA A 86 9.03 -0.49 15.34
N GLN A 87 9.85 0.29 14.65
CA GLN A 87 9.92 1.74 14.72
C GLN A 87 10.23 2.29 13.32
N VAL A 88 9.93 3.57 13.11
CA VAL A 88 10.30 4.34 11.91
C VAL A 88 10.74 5.73 12.36
N ASP A 89 11.58 6.40 11.57
CA ASP A 89 12.06 7.78 11.83
C ASP A 89 10.96 8.85 12.03
N TYR A 90 9.73 8.55 11.61
CA TYR A 90 8.56 9.43 11.62
C TYR A 90 7.43 8.73 12.39
N PRO A 91 7.54 8.62 13.73
CA PRO A 91 6.56 7.91 14.53
C PRO A 91 5.17 8.55 14.40
N LEU A 92 4.14 7.76 14.72
CA LEU A 92 2.76 8.26 14.75
C LEU A 92 2.64 9.53 15.61
N SER A 93 1.88 10.50 15.10
CA SER A 93 1.53 11.70 15.87
C SER A 93 0.83 11.33 17.19
N SER A 94 1.01 12.13 18.24
CA SER A 94 0.49 11.86 19.59
C SER A 94 -1.02 11.59 19.69
N GLY A 95 -1.80 12.03 18.71
CA GLY A 95 -3.24 11.75 18.59
C GLY A 95 -3.60 10.34 18.11
N PHE A 96 -2.64 9.57 17.59
CA PHE A 96 -2.85 8.20 17.13
C PHE A 96 -2.25 7.18 18.09
N ARG A 97 -2.99 6.10 18.30
CA ARG A 97 -2.55 4.94 19.08
C ARG A 97 -2.47 3.74 18.14
N GLN A 98 -1.31 3.12 18.05
CA GLN A 98 -1.14 1.93 17.22
C GLN A 98 -2.01 0.79 17.74
N ALA A 99 -2.76 0.13 16.86
CA ALA A 99 -3.56 -1.04 17.19
C ALA A 99 -2.77 -2.35 17.07
N ASN A 100 -1.78 -2.37 16.17
CA ASN A 100 -0.79 -3.44 16.00
C ASN A 100 0.60 -2.90 16.39
N ASN A 101 1.52 -3.73 16.85
CA ASN A 101 2.82 -3.25 17.37
C ASN A 101 3.87 -2.91 16.29
N ASN A 102 3.50 -2.95 15.00
CA ASN A 102 4.45 -2.83 13.89
C ASN A 102 3.98 -1.80 12.85
N TYR A 103 4.94 -1.07 12.29
CA TYR A 103 4.79 -0.35 11.04
C TYR A 103 4.97 -1.33 9.87
N VAL A 104 4.37 -1.01 8.72
CA VAL A 104 4.49 -1.81 7.51
C VAL A 104 4.91 -0.92 6.36
N ILE A 105 6.04 -1.23 5.75
CA ILE A 105 6.54 -0.54 4.54
C ILE A 105 6.18 -1.44 3.35
N MET A 106 5.45 -0.88 2.38
CA MET A 106 5.05 -1.57 1.17
C MET A 106 5.73 -0.90 -0.03
N GLY A 107 6.42 -1.68 -0.85
CA GLY A 107 7.16 -1.19 -2.02
C GLY A 107 6.68 -1.79 -3.35
N PRO A 108 6.99 -1.15 -4.49
CA PRO A 108 7.84 0.03 -4.62
C PRO A 108 7.15 1.34 -4.20
N GLU A 109 7.89 2.19 -3.48
CA GLU A 109 7.46 3.54 -3.09
C GLU A 109 7.55 4.51 -4.28
N ALA A 110 6.91 5.67 -4.17
CA ALA A 110 6.89 6.72 -5.19
C ALA A 110 6.37 6.29 -6.58
N PHE A 111 5.90 5.04 -6.71
CA PHE A 111 5.39 4.47 -7.95
C PHE A 111 3.87 4.60 -8.04
N ASN A 112 3.37 5.21 -9.11
CA ASN A 112 1.95 5.36 -9.40
C ASN A 112 1.49 4.26 -10.36
N PHE A 113 0.54 3.44 -9.89
CA PHE A 113 -0.04 2.33 -10.64
C PHE A 113 -1.07 2.81 -11.67
N ALA A 114 -1.34 1.99 -12.69
CA ALA A 114 -2.36 2.24 -13.72
C ALA A 114 -3.78 1.92 -13.26
N LEU A 115 -3.92 1.00 -12.30
CA LEU A 115 -5.16 0.71 -11.59
C LEU A 115 -4.94 0.74 -10.08
N PRO A 116 -6.00 1.02 -9.28
CA PRO A 116 -5.90 0.93 -7.83
C PRO A 116 -5.56 -0.50 -7.38
N LEU A 117 -4.57 -0.60 -6.49
CA LEU A 117 -4.29 -1.82 -5.74
C LEU A 117 -5.26 -1.96 -4.57
N THR A 118 -5.41 -3.17 -4.04
CA THR A 118 -6.07 -3.40 -2.74
C THR A 118 -5.05 -3.84 -1.72
N LEU A 119 -4.92 -3.09 -0.63
CA LEU A 119 -3.97 -3.37 0.45
C LEU A 119 -4.74 -3.85 1.66
N TYR A 120 -4.37 -4.99 2.23
CA TYR A 120 -5.02 -5.58 3.39
C TYR A 120 -4.12 -5.60 4.61
N PHE A 121 -4.69 -5.27 5.75
CA PHE A 121 -4.00 -5.15 7.03
C PHE A 121 -4.70 -6.01 8.08
N PRO A 122 -3.96 -6.83 8.85
CA PRO A 122 -4.54 -7.69 9.87
C PRO A 122 -5.07 -6.84 11.04
N ILE A 123 -6.20 -7.24 11.61
CA ILE A 123 -6.85 -6.51 12.73
C ILE A 123 -6.96 -7.35 14.01
N GLY A 124 -6.48 -8.59 13.99
CA GLY A 124 -6.64 -9.53 15.10
C GLY A 124 -8.12 -9.77 15.41
N ASP A 125 -8.44 -9.79 16.70
CA ASP A 125 -9.81 -9.99 17.20
C ASP A 125 -10.66 -8.72 17.22
N ARG A 126 -10.10 -7.58 16.80
CA ARG A 126 -10.82 -6.29 16.79
C ARG A 126 -11.93 -6.30 15.75
N GLU A 127 -12.94 -5.47 15.99
CA GLU A 127 -13.95 -5.19 14.98
C GLU A 127 -13.40 -4.23 13.92
N PRO A 128 -13.80 -4.34 12.64
CA PRO A 128 -13.28 -3.49 11.56
C PRO A 128 -13.43 -2.00 11.83
N SER A 129 -14.47 -1.61 12.57
CA SER A 129 -14.74 -0.21 12.93
C SER A 129 -13.85 0.34 14.05
N GLU A 130 -13.16 -0.53 14.80
CA GLU A 130 -12.29 -0.15 15.92
C GLU A 130 -10.91 0.30 15.47
N VAL A 131 -10.61 0.15 14.19
CA VAL A 131 -9.30 0.43 13.63
C VAL A 131 -9.39 1.23 12.35
N CYS A 132 -8.31 1.92 12.03
CA CYS A 132 -8.11 2.62 10.77
C CYS A 132 -6.72 2.30 10.25
N VAL A 133 -6.54 2.40 8.93
CA VAL A 133 -5.20 2.41 8.33
C VAL A 133 -4.78 3.85 8.12
N VAL A 134 -3.60 4.21 8.61
CA VAL A 134 -2.94 5.48 8.27
C VAL A 134 -1.78 5.21 7.33
N LYS A 135 -1.56 6.14 6.40
CA LYS A 135 -0.38 6.20 5.53
C LYS A 135 0.38 7.48 5.85
N TYR A 136 1.71 7.41 5.86
CA TYR A 136 2.54 8.60 5.95
C TYR A 136 2.55 9.34 4.60
N ASP A 137 2.26 10.63 4.62
CA ASP A 137 2.32 11.51 3.46
C ASP A 137 3.66 12.24 3.46
N ASP A 138 4.57 11.83 2.57
CA ASP A 138 5.92 12.38 2.48
C ASP A 138 5.94 13.87 2.13
N LEU A 139 4.95 14.35 1.38
CA LEU A 139 4.87 15.75 0.97
C LEU A 139 4.50 16.66 2.15
N ASP A 140 3.54 16.23 2.97
CA ASP A 140 3.02 17.02 4.08
C ASP A 140 3.69 16.67 5.42
N GLY A 141 4.52 15.62 5.47
CA GLY A 141 5.23 15.16 6.66
C GLY A 141 4.31 14.68 7.78
N LYS A 142 3.17 14.05 7.45
CA LYS A 142 2.14 13.67 8.44
C LYS A 142 1.45 12.36 8.10
N TRP A 143 0.94 11.70 9.14
CA TRP A 143 0.13 10.49 9.03
C TRP A 143 -1.33 10.82 8.77
N LEU A 144 -1.95 10.19 7.78
CA LEU A 144 -3.33 10.44 7.40
C LEU A 144 -4.12 9.14 7.21
N ILE A 145 -5.33 9.12 7.77
CA ILE A 145 -6.28 8.01 7.65
C ILE A 145 -6.67 7.86 6.18
N GLN A 146 -6.52 6.64 5.69
CA GLN A 146 -6.91 6.24 4.34
C GLN A 146 -8.37 5.73 4.34
N PRO A 147 -9.12 5.90 3.24
CA PRO A 147 -10.46 5.34 3.11
C PRO A 147 -10.46 3.80 3.20
N THR A 148 -11.05 3.25 4.27
CA THR A 148 -11.33 1.81 4.35
C THR A 148 -12.46 1.45 3.39
N CYS A 149 -12.26 0.46 2.53
CA CYS A 149 -13.23 0.08 1.51
C CYS A 149 -13.71 -1.37 1.57
N THR A 150 -12.99 -2.24 2.29
CA THR A 150 -13.34 -3.67 2.33
C THR A 150 -12.89 -4.31 3.63
N TYR A 151 -13.44 -5.50 3.89
CA TYR A 151 -13.07 -6.34 5.01
C TYR A 151 -13.08 -7.83 4.62
N THR A 152 -12.28 -8.65 5.28
CA THR A 152 -12.26 -10.11 5.14
C THR A 152 -12.33 -10.77 6.52
N GLU A 153 -13.15 -11.81 6.71
CA GLU A 153 -13.23 -12.55 7.98
C GLU A 153 -12.12 -13.59 8.15
N ASN A 154 -11.69 -14.24 7.06
CA ASN A 154 -10.75 -15.36 7.12
C ASN A 154 -9.62 -15.18 6.11
N PRO A 155 -8.45 -14.65 6.52
CA PRO A 155 -8.15 -14.07 7.82
C PRO A 155 -8.80 -12.69 8.04
N ARG A 156 -8.92 -12.25 9.30
CA ARG A 156 -9.49 -10.94 9.68
C ARG A 156 -8.61 -9.77 9.23
N ARG A 157 -9.04 -9.04 8.19
CA ARG A 157 -8.32 -7.89 7.64
C ARG A 157 -9.26 -6.77 7.20
N ILE A 158 -8.86 -5.52 7.39
CA ILE A 158 -9.45 -4.39 6.66
C ILE A 158 -8.62 -4.08 5.42
N GLY A 159 -9.25 -3.58 4.38
CA GLY A 159 -8.60 -3.19 3.14
C GLY A 159 -8.85 -1.75 2.73
N ILE A 160 -7.81 -1.14 2.16
CA ILE A 160 -7.85 0.20 1.56
C ILE A 160 -7.46 0.09 0.07
N PRO A 161 -7.97 0.97 -0.80
CA PRO A 161 -7.46 1.11 -2.15
C PRO A 161 -6.21 2.02 -2.15
N GLY A 162 -5.31 1.82 -3.11
CA GLY A 162 -4.12 2.67 -3.25
C GLY A 162 -3.61 2.77 -4.68
N MET A 163 -3.31 3.99 -5.13
CA MET A 163 -2.62 4.25 -6.41
C MET A 163 -1.10 4.22 -6.27
N ASN A 164 -0.59 4.23 -5.04
CA ASN A 164 0.83 4.16 -4.71
C ASN A 164 1.03 3.51 -3.34
N LEU A 165 2.21 2.93 -3.14
CA LEU A 165 2.61 2.29 -1.88
C LEU A 165 3.43 3.27 -1.02
N GLY A 166 3.97 2.80 0.11
CA GLY A 166 4.61 3.64 1.13
C GLY A 166 4.56 2.99 2.51
N THR A 167 4.64 3.82 3.55
CA THR A 167 4.62 3.35 4.95
C THR A 167 3.24 3.51 5.59
N TYR A 168 2.81 2.45 6.27
CA TYR A 168 1.49 2.30 6.86
C TYR A 168 1.56 1.87 8.33
N ALA A 169 0.51 2.18 9.06
CA ALA A 169 0.23 1.60 10.36
C ALA A 169 -1.27 1.36 10.54
N VAL A 170 -1.63 0.34 11.33
CA VAL A 170 -3.00 0.17 11.81
C VAL A 170 -3.10 0.85 13.17
N ILE A 171 -4.05 1.77 13.30
CA ILE A 171 -4.29 2.55 14.52
C ILE A 171 -5.67 2.23 15.10
N GLU A 172 -5.85 2.44 16.39
CA GLU A 172 -7.18 2.52 16.98
C GLU A 172 -7.94 3.67 16.31
N ASN A 173 -9.22 3.44 15.99
CA ASN A 173 -10.06 4.46 15.36
C ASN A 173 -10.22 5.66 16.31
N PRO A 174 -9.67 6.84 15.96
CA PRO A 174 -9.65 8.00 16.85
C PRO A 174 -11.02 8.67 16.97
N LEU A 175 -11.98 8.32 16.11
CA LEU A 175 -13.33 8.88 16.12
C LEU A 175 -14.29 8.14 17.06
N LEU A 176 -13.83 7.01 17.65
CA LEU A 176 -14.61 6.27 18.64
C LEU A 176 -14.52 6.92 20.02
N SER A 177 -15.67 7.07 20.67
CA SER A 177 -15.75 7.51 22.06
C SER A 177 -15.24 6.43 23.03
N ALA A 178 -14.81 6.81 24.24
CA ALA A 178 -14.39 5.84 25.26
C ALA A 178 -15.52 4.85 25.64
N ASN A 179 -16.79 5.28 25.57
CA ASN A 179 -17.96 4.46 25.92
C ASN A 179 -18.42 3.52 24.80
N SER A 180 -17.89 3.67 23.58
CA SER A 180 -18.24 2.81 22.42
C SER A 180 -17.33 1.58 22.28
N ARG A 181 -16.29 1.45 23.11
CA ARG A 181 -15.36 0.29 23.12
C ARG A 181 -15.94 -0.96 23.83
N ALA A 182 -17.19 -0.90 24.30
CA ALA A 182 -17.82 -1.91 25.15
C ALA A 182 -18.94 -2.70 24.45
N GLY A 183 -18.73 -3.09 23.17
CA GLY A 183 -19.56 -4.08 22.47
C GLY A 183 -21.05 -3.71 22.29
N LYS A 184 -21.43 -2.46 22.51
CA LYS A 184 -22.77 -1.93 22.24
C LYS A 184 -22.69 -0.91 21.13
N HIS A 185 -23.66 -0.94 20.22
CA HIS A 185 -23.88 -0.05 19.08
C HIS A 185 -23.94 1.44 19.50
N VAL A 186 -22.82 2.02 19.91
CA VAL A 186 -22.75 3.40 20.40
C VAL A 186 -22.20 4.25 19.28
N TYR A 187 -23.14 4.86 18.56
CA TYR A 187 -22.94 5.93 17.62
C TYR A 187 -22.10 7.05 18.23
N SER A 188 -20.94 7.33 17.64
CA SER A 188 -20.33 8.65 17.79
C SER A 188 -20.93 9.52 16.71
N SER A 189 -21.63 10.59 17.06
CA SER A 189 -22.10 11.59 16.07
C SER A 189 -20.93 12.19 15.28
N TRP A 190 -19.71 12.08 15.81
CA TRP A 190 -18.44 12.49 15.22
C TRP A 190 -17.78 11.42 14.32
N GLY A 191 -18.38 10.23 14.22
CA GLY A 191 -17.85 9.13 13.40
C GLY A 191 -17.85 9.43 11.90
N ALA A 192 -17.07 8.66 11.14
CA ALA A 192 -17.08 8.73 9.67
C ALA A 192 -18.34 8.05 9.09
N GLY A 193 -18.82 8.58 7.98
CA GLY A 193 -19.84 7.93 7.17
C GLY A 193 -19.20 7.19 6.00
N GLY A 194 -19.88 7.14 4.86
CA GLY A 194 -19.30 6.58 3.65
C GLY A 194 -20.09 6.87 2.39
N VAL A 195 -19.48 6.58 1.26
CA VAL A 195 -20.14 6.55 -0.05
C VAL A 195 -20.23 5.11 -0.52
N LEU A 196 -21.38 4.75 -1.09
CA LEU A 196 -21.64 3.41 -1.59
C LEU A 196 -22.16 3.48 -3.03
N LEU A 197 -21.49 2.82 -3.95
CA LEU A 197 -22.05 2.47 -5.25
C LEU A 197 -22.84 1.16 -5.11
N ASP A 198 -24.13 1.21 -5.40
CA ASP A 198 -25.02 0.08 -5.22
C ASP A 198 -24.80 -1.03 -6.28
N LYS A 199 -25.47 -2.17 -6.04
CA LYS A 199 -25.36 -3.38 -6.85
C LYS A 199 -25.49 -3.10 -8.33
N VAL A 200 -24.58 -3.71 -9.08
CA VAL A 200 -24.74 -3.87 -10.51
C VAL A 200 -24.76 -5.34 -10.84
N ASP A 201 -25.85 -5.78 -11.46
CA ASP A 201 -25.92 -7.12 -12.02
C ASP A 201 -25.16 -7.16 -13.34
N PHE A 202 -23.97 -7.77 -13.32
CA PHE A 202 -23.13 -7.91 -14.50
C PHE A 202 -23.21 -9.29 -15.17
N SER A 203 -24.19 -10.12 -14.81
CA SER A 203 -24.32 -11.50 -15.32
C SER A 203 -24.49 -11.62 -16.84
N GLY A 204 -24.57 -10.51 -17.58
CA GLY A 204 -24.62 -10.47 -19.06
C GLY A 204 -23.50 -9.67 -19.75
N TYR A 205 -22.47 -9.21 -19.03
CA TYR A 205 -21.36 -8.47 -19.65
C TYR A 205 -20.16 -9.40 -19.93
N PRO A 206 -19.47 -9.22 -21.08
CA PRO A 206 -18.27 -9.99 -21.38
C PRO A 206 -17.18 -9.65 -20.35
N ASP A 207 -16.77 -10.67 -19.60
CA ASP A 207 -15.59 -10.78 -18.74
C ASP A 207 -15.10 -9.52 -17.98
N LYS A 208 -15.24 -9.59 -16.64
CA LYS A 208 -14.46 -8.91 -15.59
C LYS A 208 -14.38 -7.36 -15.64
N LEU A 209 -15.53 -6.71 -15.55
CA LEU A 209 -15.61 -5.27 -15.25
C LEU A 209 -15.22 -4.97 -13.81
N ALA A 210 -14.52 -3.87 -13.61
CA ALA A 210 -14.13 -3.35 -12.31
C ALA A 210 -14.44 -1.85 -12.20
N PHE A 211 -14.64 -1.37 -10.99
CA PHE A 211 -15.10 -0.01 -10.72
C PHE A 211 -14.27 0.64 -9.62
N CYS A 212 -14.24 1.96 -9.65
CA CYS A 212 -13.74 2.74 -8.53
C CYS A 212 -14.53 4.04 -8.34
N ILE A 213 -14.50 4.52 -7.11
CA ILE A 213 -14.97 5.84 -6.73
C ILE A 213 -13.74 6.67 -6.39
N THR A 214 -13.58 7.82 -7.03
CA THR A 214 -12.43 8.71 -6.84
C THR A 214 -12.89 10.07 -6.33
N LEU A 215 -12.22 10.60 -5.31
CA LEU A 215 -12.48 11.92 -4.78
C LEU A 215 -12.06 12.98 -5.81
N LYS A 216 -13.00 13.80 -6.27
CA LYS A 216 -12.68 14.99 -7.07
C LYS A 216 -12.28 16.13 -6.16
N ARG A 217 -13.14 16.50 -5.22
CA ARG A 217 -12.88 17.55 -4.24
C ARG A 217 -13.78 17.42 -3.01
N VAL A 218 -13.30 17.95 -1.90
CA VAL A 218 -14.13 18.25 -0.72
C VAL A 218 -14.83 19.58 -0.96
N ILE A 219 -16.16 19.62 -0.82
CA ILE A 219 -16.94 20.87 -0.84
C ILE A 219 -16.93 21.47 0.57
N ARG A 220 -17.30 20.66 1.56
CA ARG A 220 -17.38 21.05 2.97
C ARG A 220 -17.29 19.83 3.87
N LEU A 221 -16.56 19.94 4.99
CA LEU A 221 -16.64 18.96 6.06
C LEU A 221 -17.66 19.39 7.10
N ARG A 222 -18.40 18.42 7.66
CA ARG A 222 -19.25 18.66 8.84
C ARG A 222 -18.39 19.05 10.05
N TYR A 223 -17.24 18.39 10.17
CA TYR A 223 -16.24 18.59 11.22
C TYR A 223 -14.92 19.03 10.58
N PRO A 224 -14.59 20.33 10.57
CA PRO A 224 -13.40 20.85 9.91
C PRO A 224 -12.09 20.18 10.34
N GLU A 225 -11.99 19.74 11.60
CA GLU A 225 -10.84 19.04 12.16
C GLU A 225 -10.56 17.68 11.49
N HIS A 226 -11.54 17.09 10.80
CA HIS A 226 -11.31 15.85 10.03
C HIS A 226 -10.37 16.08 8.84
N ALA A 227 -10.20 17.33 8.37
CA ALA A 227 -9.27 17.66 7.29
C ALA A 227 -7.81 17.34 7.63
N SER A 228 -7.42 17.42 8.91
CA SER A 228 -6.06 17.08 9.36
C SER A 228 -5.88 15.59 9.69
N LEU A 229 -6.97 14.82 9.76
CA LEU A 229 -6.95 13.41 10.13
C LEU A 229 -7.01 12.48 8.91
N PHE A 230 -7.72 12.88 7.86
CA PHE A 230 -8.00 12.04 6.69
C PHE A 230 -7.22 12.50 5.45
N TYR A 231 -6.85 11.54 4.60
CA TYR A 231 -6.27 11.82 3.30
C TYR A 231 -7.35 12.20 2.29
N LEU A 232 -7.63 13.50 2.19
CA LEU A 232 -8.72 14.06 1.37
C LEU A 232 -8.21 14.86 0.16
N LYS A 233 -7.03 14.51 -0.36
CA LYS A 233 -6.48 15.12 -1.58
C LYS A 233 -7.32 14.71 -2.80
N SER A 234 -7.41 15.61 -3.78
CA SER A 234 -8.02 15.31 -5.07
C SER A 234 -7.31 14.12 -5.72
N GLY A 235 -8.05 13.20 -6.33
CA GLY A 235 -7.50 11.98 -6.92
C GLY A 235 -7.44 10.77 -5.98
N THR A 236 -7.76 10.93 -4.69
CA THR A 236 -7.83 9.79 -3.76
C THR A 236 -8.87 8.78 -4.22
N VAL A 237 -8.47 7.53 -4.41
CA VAL A 237 -9.41 6.43 -4.62
C VAL A 237 -10.07 6.12 -3.28
N ILE A 238 -11.39 6.21 -3.22
CA ILE A 238 -12.19 5.99 -2.00
C ILE A 238 -12.53 4.50 -1.87
N ALA A 239 -12.86 3.88 -3.00
CA ALA A 239 -13.20 2.47 -3.07
C ALA A 239 -12.81 1.94 -4.45
N SER A 240 -12.34 0.69 -4.50
CA SER A 240 -12.10 -0.05 -5.74
C SER A 240 -12.56 -1.49 -5.59
N THR A 241 -13.04 -2.09 -6.67
CA THR A 241 -13.44 -3.50 -6.69
C THR A 241 -12.23 -4.44 -6.71
N GLY A 242 -11.02 -3.90 -6.83
CA GLY A 242 -9.79 -4.69 -6.85
C GLY A 242 -9.84 -5.75 -7.95
N ASN A 243 -9.57 -7.02 -7.59
CA ASN A 243 -9.62 -8.18 -8.49
C ASN A 243 -11.01 -8.80 -8.68
N ALA A 244 -12.01 -8.38 -7.91
CA ALA A 244 -13.34 -8.94 -8.03
C ALA A 244 -13.94 -8.66 -9.41
N SER A 245 -14.48 -9.70 -10.03
CA SER A 245 -15.20 -9.63 -11.31
C SER A 245 -16.70 -9.38 -11.12
N TYR A 246 -17.14 -9.26 -9.87
CA TYR A 246 -18.53 -9.07 -9.51
C TYR A 246 -18.61 -8.14 -8.30
N VAL A 247 -19.53 -7.19 -8.35
CA VAL A 247 -19.69 -6.17 -7.31
C VAL A 247 -21.13 -6.21 -6.85
N LYS A 248 -21.36 -6.76 -5.65
CA LYS A 248 -22.69 -6.61 -5.02
C LYS A 248 -22.89 -5.20 -4.49
N ASN A 249 -21.83 -4.55 -3.99
CA ASN A 249 -21.80 -3.19 -3.43
C ASN A 249 -20.33 -2.75 -3.35
N LEU A 250 -20.01 -1.52 -3.75
CA LEU A 250 -18.68 -0.94 -3.64
C LEU A 250 -18.74 0.30 -2.75
N GLY A 251 -18.14 0.26 -1.57
CA GLY A 251 -18.19 1.38 -0.63
C GLY A 251 -16.84 1.74 -0.05
N GLY A 252 -16.69 3.00 0.34
CA GLY A 252 -15.51 3.48 1.06
C GLY A 252 -15.89 4.48 2.13
N ILE A 253 -15.18 4.40 3.26
CA ILE A 253 -15.38 5.28 4.40
C ILE A 253 -14.83 6.67 4.10
N LEU A 254 -15.65 7.67 4.42
CA LEU A 254 -15.30 9.09 4.32
C LEU A 254 -15.86 9.85 5.53
N PRO A 255 -15.21 10.95 5.93
CA PRO A 255 -15.79 11.84 6.93
C PRO A 255 -17.18 12.33 6.53
N GLN A 256 -17.95 12.79 7.52
CA GLN A 256 -19.22 13.43 7.23
C GLN A 256 -18.97 14.79 6.57
N GLY A 257 -19.72 15.08 5.50
CA GLY A 257 -19.51 16.27 4.68
C GLY A 257 -20.14 16.16 3.30
N GLU A 258 -19.79 17.13 2.47
CA GLU A 258 -20.21 17.28 1.10
C GLU A 258 -18.99 17.16 0.18
N TYR A 259 -19.11 16.34 -0.86
CA TYR A 259 -18.02 16.04 -1.78
C TYR A 259 -18.52 15.98 -3.22
N GLU A 260 -17.59 16.16 -4.16
CA GLU A 260 -17.75 15.69 -5.53
C GLU A 260 -16.88 14.45 -5.73
N VAL A 261 -17.45 13.40 -6.31
CA VAL A 261 -16.74 12.15 -6.63
C VAL A 261 -16.94 11.77 -8.09
N TRP A 262 -15.93 11.12 -8.65
CA TRP A 262 -16.02 10.44 -9.93
C TRP A 262 -16.38 8.98 -9.73
N VAL A 263 -17.17 8.44 -10.64
CA VAL A 263 -17.40 6.99 -10.78
C VAL A 263 -16.82 6.56 -12.11
N SER A 264 -15.93 5.57 -12.05
CA SER A 264 -15.22 5.08 -13.23
C SER A 264 -15.31 3.56 -13.30
N MET A 265 -15.35 3.05 -14.54
CA MET A 265 -15.22 1.64 -14.88
C MET A 265 -13.86 1.40 -15.54
N PHE A 266 -13.37 0.17 -15.43
CA PHE A 266 -12.27 -0.37 -16.23
C PHE A 266 -12.48 -1.86 -16.54
N THR A 267 -12.06 -2.29 -17.73
CA THR A 267 -12.20 -3.67 -18.23
C THR A 267 -11.00 -4.56 -17.86
N LYS A 268 -11.22 -5.89 -17.78
CA LYS A 268 -10.18 -6.91 -17.63
C LYS A 268 -10.52 -8.18 -18.45
N PRO A 269 -9.55 -9.03 -18.83
CA PRO A 269 -8.13 -8.74 -18.89
C PRO A 269 -7.85 -7.71 -19.98
N TRP A 270 -6.63 -7.22 -19.97
CA TRP A 270 -6.07 -6.20 -20.85
C TRP A 270 -6.61 -6.20 -22.32
N PRO A 271 -6.82 -5.02 -22.94
CA PRO A 271 -6.52 -3.68 -22.44
C PRO A 271 -7.52 -3.17 -21.39
N ASN A 272 -6.99 -2.51 -20.37
CA ASN A 272 -7.79 -1.80 -19.37
C ASN A 272 -8.30 -0.51 -20.02
N GLU A 273 -9.57 -0.50 -20.43
CA GLU A 273 -10.21 0.71 -20.94
C GLU A 273 -10.89 1.44 -19.78
N TRP A 274 -10.33 2.57 -19.37
CA TRP A 274 -10.99 3.47 -18.44
C TRP A 274 -12.18 4.14 -19.11
N ARG A 275 -13.31 4.18 -18.41
CA ARG A 275 -14.46 5.01 -18.76
C ARG A 275 -14.97 5.70 -17.51
N THR A 276 -15.18 7.00 -17.59
CA THR A 276 -15.59 7.81 -16.43
C THR A 276 -16.93 8.45 -16.72
N TYR A 277 -17.86 8.36 -15.76
CA TYR A 277 -19.14 9.03 -15.88
C TYR A 277 -18.93 10.53 -16.13
N SER A 278 -19.67 11.10 -17.09
CA SER A 278 -19.34 12.39 -17.71
C SER A 278 -19.43 13.60 -16.77
N ARG A 279 -20.04 13.44 -15.59
CA ARG A 279 -20.20 14.50 -14.59
C ARG A 279 -19.84 13.97 -13.20
N PRO A 280 -19.13 14.73 -12.36
CA PRO A 280 -18.93 14.35 -10.98
C PRO A 280 -20.28 14.28 -10.24
N ILE A 281 -20.37 13.34 -9.31
CA ILE A 281 -21.55 13.11 -8.49
C ILE A 281 -21.36 13.85 -7.17
N GLN A 282 -22.37 14.62 -6.76
CA GLN A 282 -22.38 15.23 -5.44
C GLN A 282 -22.88 14.24 -4.40
N VAL A 283 -22.12 14.07 -3.32
CA VAL A 283 -22.45 13.16 -2.22
C VAL A 283 -22.53 13.92 -0.91
N HIS A 284 -23.59 13.65 -0.14
CA HIS A 284 -23.91 14.33 1.12
C HIS A 284 -23.93 13.30 2.25
N ILE A 285 -22.83 13.19 2.99
CA ILE A 285 -22.65 12.23 4.07
C ILE A 285 -23.04 12.88 5.39
N THR A 286 -24.22 12.53 5.91
CA THR A 286 -24.83 13.20 7.07
C THR A 286 -24.81 12.39 8.35
N ASN A 287 -24.54 11.08 8.27
CA ASN A 287 -24.57 10.17 9.40
C ASN A 287 -23.32 9.29 9.41
N PRO A 288 -22.85 8.87 10.59
CA PRO A 288 -21.80 7.87 10.68
C PRO A 288 -22.31 6.50 10.21
N VAL A 289 -21.42 5.70 9.62
CA VAL A 289 -21.71 4.33 9.18
C VAL A 289 -21.89 3.41 10.40
N VAL A 290 -22.92 2.57 10.37
CA VAL A 290 -23.17 1.58 11.43
C VAL A 290 -22.33 0.33 11.23
N HIS A 291 -21.69 -0.10 12.32
CA HIS A 291 -20.45 -0.87 12.43
C HIS A 291 -20.33 -2.22 11.67
N HIS A 292 -21.43 -2.87 11.27
CA HIS A 292 -21.42 -4.20 10.61
C HIS A 292 -21.59 -4.13 9.08
N THR A 293 -21.35 -2.98 8.46
CA THR A 293 -21.76 -2.71 7.07
C THR A 293 -20.60 -2.40 6.12
N LEU A 294 -19.35 -2.59 6.55
CA LEU A 294 -18.26 -2.61 5.58
C LEU A 294 -18.53 -3.71 4.53
N PRO A 295 -18.20 -3.46 3.25
CA PRO A 295 -18.27 -4.52 2.26
C PRO A 295 -17.33 -5.68 2.62
N GLU A 296 -17.84 -6.81 3.13
CA GLU A 296 -17.15 -8.10 3.12
C GLU A 296 -16.81 -8.50 1.68
N ALA A 297 -15.55 -8.85 1.45
CA ALA A 297 -14.99 -9.05 0.12
C ALA A 297 -15.63 -10.21 -0.68
N GLN A 298 -16.37 -11.14 -0.05
CA GLN A 298 -16.80 -12.37 -0.73
C GLN A 298 -18.28 -12.77 -0.64
N ASN A 299 -19.13 -12.19 0.23
CA ASN A 299 -20.53 -12.64 0.33
C ASN A 299 -21.50 -11.54 0.79
N TYR A 300 -22.13 -10.83 -0.14
CA TYR A 300 -23.31 -10.00 0.20
C TYR A 300 -24.63 -10.70 -0.16
N SER A 301 -25.58 -10.84 0.77
CA SER A 301 -26.99 -10.69 0.38
C SER A 301 -27.26 -9.20 0.20
N SER A 302 -28.14 -8.80 -0.73
CA SER A 302 -28.39 -7.40 -1.11
C SER A 302 -28.46 -6.45 0.10
N ILE A 303 -27.64 -5.38 0.13
CA ILE A 303 -27.82 -4.23 1.05
C ILE A 303 -29.21 -3.59 0.86
N GLN A 304 -29.87 -3.83 -0.28
CA GLN A 304 -31.23 -3.36 -0.53
C GLN A 304 -32.27 -3.90 0.46
N ASP A 305 -32.05 -5.05 1.10
CA ASP A 305 -33.09 -5.70 1.92
C ASP A 305 -33.04 -5.33 3.41
N ASP A 306 -32.04 -4.56 3.85
CA ASP A 306 -31.87 -4.22 5.26
C ASP A 306 -31.54 -2.73 5.42
N VAL A 307 -32.58 -1.92 5.67
CA VAL A 307 -32.51 -0.47 5.85
C VAL A 307 -31.53 -0.07 6.95
N PHE A 308 -31.32 -0.93 7.97
CA PHE A 308 -30.35 -0.69 9.04
C PHE A 308 -28.90 -0.82 8.57
N LYS A 309 -28.63 -1.53 7.45
CA LYS A 309 -27.30 -1.69 6.88
C LYS A 309 -26.85 -0.51 5.99
N GLN A 310 -27.74 0.43 5.68
CA GLN A 310 -27.44 1.62 4.87
C GLN A 310 -27.24 2.89 5.71
N VAL A 311 -27.44 2.84 7.03
CA VAL A 311 -27.30 4.02 7.89
C VAL A 311 -25.86 4.53 7.82
N GLY A 312 -25.71 5.79 7.40
CA GLY A 312 -24.43 6.48 7.22
C GLY A 312 -23.81 6.39 5.83
N TRP A 313 -24.38 5.60 4.93
CA TRP A 313 -23.94 5.49 3.54
C TRP A 313 -24.73 6.44 2.63
N GLN A 314 -24.04 7.32 1.92
CA GLN A 314 -24.62 7.99 0.75
C GLN A 314 -24.55 7.03 -0.44
N VAL A 315 -25.73 6.55 -0.86
CA VAL A 315 -25.84 5.63 -1.99
C VAL A 315 -25.81 6.40 -3.31
N ILE A 316 -24.98 5.95 -4.24
CA ILE A 316 -24.96 6.30 -5.65
C ILE A 316 -25.59 5.12 -6.39
N ARG A 317 -26.71 5.36 -7.08
CA ARG A 317 -27.42 4.30 -7.80
C ARG A 317 -26.88 4.16 -9.20
N MET A 318 -26.44 2.96 -9.57
CA MET A 318 -25.94 2.67 -10.91
C MET A 318 -27.02 2.80 -11.99
N SER A 319 -28.30 2.60 -11.63
CA SER A 319 -29.43 2.90 -12.52
C SER A 319 -29.46 4.35 -12.99
N ASP A 320 -28.98 5.28 -12.16
CA ASP A 320 -29.05 6.72 -12.42
C ASP A 320 -27.88 7.18 -13.31
N LEU A 321 -26.84 6.34 -13.45
CA LEU A 321 -25.65 6.64 -14.24
C LEU A 321 -25.73 6.10 -15.68
N GLY A 322 -26.79 5.34 -15.99
CA GLY A 322 -26.95 4.67 -17.29
C GLY A 322 -25.89 3.59 -17.55
N SER A 323 -25.79 3.14 -18.80
CA SER A 323 -24.82 2.10 -19.16
C SER A 323 -23.40 2.63 -19.11
N PRO A 324 -22.47 1.97 -18.41
CA PRO A 324 -21.09 2.44 -18.30
C PRO A 324 -20.30 2.36 -19.62
N PHE A 325 -20.77 1.58 -20.60
CA PHE A 325 -20.22 1.57 -21.96
C PHE A 325 -20.54 2.83 -22.77
N SER A 326 -21.55 3.61 -22.34
CA SER A 326 -21.85 4.91 -22.92
C SER A 326 -21.01 6.04 -22.34
N TRP A 327 -20.28 5.78 -21.25
CA TRP A 327 -19.44 6.78 -20.62
C TRP A 327 -18.22 7.10 -21.51
N PRO A 328 -17.76 8.36 -21.53
CA PRO A 328 -16.53 8.75 -22.21
C PRO A 328 -15.33 7.92 -21.79
N LYS A 329 -14.46 7.61 -22.76
CA LYS A 329 -13.17 6.97 -22.50
C LYS A 329 -12.26 7.93 -21.73
N GLY A 330 -11.49 7.38 -20.79
CA GLY A 330 -10.53 8.13 -19.99
C GLY A 330 -10.79 7.97 -18.49
N LYS A 331 -9.73 8.18 -17.72
CA LYS A 331 -9.76 8.23 -16.25
C LYS A 331 -9.89 9.69 -15.79
N PRO A 332 -10.32 9.95 -14.53
CA PRO A 332 -10.29 11.30 -13.98
C PRO A 332 -8.90 11.93 -14.06
N ASN A 333 -8.81 13.20 -14.43
CA ASN A 333 -7.54 13.94 -14.52
C ASN A 333 -6.88 14.14 -13.15
N GLU A 334 -7.64 14.01 -12.08
CA GLU A 334 -7.18 14.12 -10.70
C GLU A 334 -6.38 12.88 -10.26
N LEU A 335 -6.52 11.74 -10.93
CA LEU A 335 -5.70 10.57 -10.63
C LEU A 335 -4.23 10.85 -10.97
N PRO A 336 -3.28 10.27 -10.21
CA PRO A 336 -1.87 10.46 -10.49
C PRO A 336 -1.50 9.91 -11.88
N THR A 337 -0.52 10.57 -12.50
CA THR A 337 0.10 10.07 -13.73
C THR A 337 0.83 8.77 -13.43
N GLU A 338 0.65 7.79 -14.32
CA GLU A 338 1.28 6.47 -14.20
C GLU A 338 2.80 6.59 -14.27
N THR A 339 3.48 5.87 -13.39
CA THR A 339 4.93 5.81 -13.41
C THR A 339 5.36 4.79 -14.46
N GLU A 340 6.25 5.17 -15.36
CA GLU A 340 6.89 4.19 -16.25
C GLU A 340 7.65 3.16 -15.41
N THR A 341 7.53 1.86 -15.73
CA THR A 341 8.22 0.81 -14.96
C THR A 341 9.73 0.90 -15.10
N VAL A 342 10.43 0.68 -13.98
CA VAL A 342 11.89 0.54 -13.92
C VAL A 342 12.30 -0.93 -14.06
N GLY A 343 13.58 -1.16 -14.38
CA GLY A 343 14.18 -2.48 -14.45
C GLY A 343 14.20 -3.20 -13.11
N THR A 344 14.09 -4.53 -13.16
CA THR A 344 14.15 -5.42 -12.00
C THR A 344 15.21 -6.51 -12.21
N GLY A 345 15.75 -7.05 -11.11
CA GLY A 345 16.79 -8.07 -11.12
C GLY A 345 17.00 -8.69 -9.74
N LYS A 346 17.98 -9.61 -9.63
CA LYS A 346 18.37 -10.20 -8.33
C LYS A 346 18.92 -9.16 -7.36
N PHE A 347 19.51 -8.09 -7.87
CA PHE A 347 19.81 -6.88 -7.13
C PHE A 347 19.02 -5.71 -7.72
N GLN A 348 18.49 -4.86 -6.84
CA GLN A 348 17.82 -3.63 -7.21
C GLN A 348 17.95 -2.62 -6.06
N ALA A 349 18.48 -1.44 -6.34
CA ALA A 349 18.45 -0.29 -5.44
C ALA A 349 17.58 0.79 -6.09
N THR A 350 16.50 1.18 -5.40
CA THR A 350 15.57 2.19 -5.89
C THR A 350 15.57 3.36 -4.93
N LEU A 351 16.10 4.50 -5.38
CA LEU A 351 16.07 5.78 -4.69
C LEU A 351 14.74 6.48 -5.02
N THR A 352 14.09 7.05 -4.02
CA THR A 352 12.84 7.79 -4.20
C THR A 352 12.80 9.03 -3.33
N TRP A 353 12.24 10.12 -3.87
CA TRP A 353 11.95 11.34 -3.15
C TRP A 353 10.77 12.07 -3.80
N THR A 354 10.33 13.18 -3.21
CA THR A 354 9.26 14.00 -3.79
C THR A 354 9.78 15.40 -4.09
N ASN A 355 9.57 15.87 -5.31
CA ASN A 355 9.82 17.23 -5.72
C ASN A 355 8.50 18.01 -5.79
N SER A 356 8.54 19.24 -5.28
CA SER A 356 7.48 20.23 -5.47
C SER A 356 8.10 21.49 -6.07
N TYR A 357 7.28 22.40 -6.59
CA TYR A 357 7.75 23.71 -7.06
C TYR A 357 8.58 24.50 -6.03
N ALA A 358 8.41 24.23 -4.73
CA ALA A 358 9.14 24.91 -3.65
C ALA A 358 10.32 24.10 -3.10
N SER A 359 10.45 22.82 -3.45
CA SER A 359 11.45 21.90 -2.88
C SER A 359 11.90 20.87 -3.91
N ALA A 360 12.33 21.35 -5.08
CA ALA A 360 12.89 20.52 -6.13
C ALA A 360 14.38 20.24 -5.85
N THR A 361 14.82 19.01 -6.11
CA THR A 361 16.20 18.55 -5.89
C THR A 361 16.57 17.49 -6.90
N ASP A 362 17.83 17.51 -7.28
CA ASP A 362 18.52 16.48 -8.03
C ASP A 362 19.31 15.59 -7.06
N LEU A 363 18.93 14.31 -6.93
CA LEU A 363 19.58 13.34 -6.06
C LEU A 363 20.06 12.16 -6.90
N ASP A 364 21.36 11.93 -6.91
CA ASP A 364 21.95 10.83 -7.68
C ASP A 364 22.12 9.57 -6.83
N LEU A 365 21.70 8.44 -7.38
CA LEU A 365 21.95 7.10 -6.86
C LEU A 365 23.25 6.54 -7.43
N HIS A 366 24.17 6.18 -6.55
CA HIS A 366 25.47 5.64 -6.93
C HIS A 366 25.64 4.21 -6.43
N LEU A 367 26.18 3.35 -7.28
CA LEU A 367 26.69 2.03 -6.90
C LEU A 367 28.18 1.94 -7.19
N TYR A 368 28.97 1.71 -6.16
CA TYR A 368 30.39 1.38 -6.26
C TYR A 368 30.60 -0.12 -6.05
N GLY A 369 31.62 -0.69 -6.71
CA GLY A 369 31.97 -2.09 -6.52
C GLY A 369 33.39 -2.46 -6.95
N PRO A 370 33.70 -3.77 -7.01
CA PRO A 370 35.02 -4.27 -7.37
C PRO A 370 35.48 -3.82 -8.76
N ASN A 371 36.79 -3.84 -8.98
CA ASN A 371 37.43 -3.48 -10.26
C ASN A 371 37.12 -2.05 -10.74
N GLY A 372 36.86 -1.12 -9.81
CA GLY A 372 36.54 0.26 -10.14
C GLY A 372 35.14 0.45 -10.73
N LEU A 373 34.22 -0.50 -10.49
CA LEU A 373 32.82 -0.33 -10.89
C LEU A 373 32.24 0.92 -10.21
N HIS A 374 31.64 1.78 -11.03
CA HIS A 374 30.82 2.89 -10.59
C HIS A 374 29.65 3.06 -11.57
N VAL A 375 28.43 2.89 -11.08
CA VAL A 375 27.18 3.12 -11.83
C VAL A 375 26.52 4.37 -11.24
N TYR A 376 26.29 5.38 -12.08
CA TYR A 376 25.67 6.67 -11.74
C TYR A 376 25.26 7.39 -13.04
N PHE A 377 24.71 8.61 -12.96
CA PHE A 377 24.11 9.33 -14.11
C PHE A 377 25.02 9.44 -15.36
N ASP A 378 26.33 9.70 -15.19
CA ASP A 378 27.29 9.85 -16.31
C ASP A 378 27.93 8.52 -16.75
N ALA A 379 27.73 7.44 -15.98
CA ALA A 379 28.05 6.07 -16.39
C ALA A 379 26.89 5.11 -16.09
N PRO A 380 25.73 5.27 -16.78
CA PRO A 380 24.51 4.53 -16.43
C PRO A 380 24.56 3.07 -16.88
N THR A 381 25.41 2.74 -17.86
CA THR A 381 25.58 1.38 -18.39
C THR A 381 27.06 1.03 -18.57
N PRO A 382 27.85 0.90 -17.48
CA PRO A 382 29.29 0.71 -17.60
C PRO A 382 29.61 -0.58 -18.37
N ALA A 383 30.62 -0.52 -19.24
CA ALA A 383 30.98 -1.64 -20.10
C ALA A 383 31.28 -2.90 -19.27
N ASN A 384 30.70 -4.03 -19.67
CA ASN A 384 30.81 -5.33 -19.00
C ASN A 384 30.26 -5.42 -17.57
N ALA A 385 29.67 -4.36 -17.03
CA ALA A 385 29.04 -4.40 -15.70
C ALA A 385 27.86 -5.37 -15.65
N ALA A 386 27.48 -5.72 -14.44
CA ALA A 386 26.29 -6.51 -14.15
C ALA A 386 25.08 -5.65 -13.77
N PHE A 387 25.24 -4.31 -13.79
CA PHE A 387 24.30 -3.35 -13.25
C PHE A 387 24.12 -2.18 -14.21
N ASN A 388 22.89 -1.69 -14.31
CA ASN A 388 22.55 -0.48 -15.06
C ASN A 388 21.73 0.46 -14.16
N LEU A 389 21.87 1.77 -14.40
CA LEU A 389 20.93 2.81 -14.01
C LEU A 389 19.95 3.02 -15.18
N ASP A 390 18.64 2.94 -14.92
CA ASP A 390 17.61 3.13 -15.97
C ASP A 390 16.83 4.44 -15.87
N ARG A 391 17.03 5.21 -14.80
CA ARG A 391 16.38 6.49 -14.59
C ARG A 391 17.28 7.40 -13.77
N ASP A 392 17.39 8.62 -14.27
CA ASP A 392 18.02 9.79 -13.68
C ASP A 392 16.90 10.84 -13.60
N TRP A 393 16.59 11.30 -12.39
CA TRP A 393 15.50 12.25 -12.15
C TRP A 393 16.07 13.53 -11.55
N MET A 394 15.85 14.65 -12.22
CA MET A 394 16.43 15.93 -11.81
C MET A 394 15.42 16.72 -10.95
N GLU A 395 15.16 17.98 -11.31
CA GLU A 395 14.35 18.91 -10.52
C GLU A 395 12.86 18.94 -10.93
N GLU A 396 12.40 18.00 -11.76
CA GLU A 396 11.00 17.91 -12.16
C GLU A 396 10.10 17.63 -10.95
N SER A 397 8.93 18.28 -10.92
CA SER A 397 7.94 18.09 -9.87
C SER A 397 7.28 16.72 -9.94
N GLY A 398 7.04 16.12 -8.78
CA GLY A 398 6.36 14.83 -8.65
C GLY A 398 7.17 13.82 -7.83
N ASN A 399 6.80 12.57 -8.01
CA ASN A 399 7.48 11.43 -7.39
C ASN A 399 8.74 11.11 -8.20
N ALA A 400 9.89 11.46 -7.65
CA ALA A 400 11.19 11.21 -8.26
C ALA A 400 11.67 9.80 -7.93
N ILE A 401 12.26 9.14 -8.91
CA ILE A 401 12.75 7.77 -8.81
C ILE A 401 14.05 7.66 -9.57
N GLU A 402 15.07 7.07 -8.95
CA GLU A 402 16.21 6.48 -9.64
C GLU A 402 16.34 5.01 -9.29
N ASN A 403 16.87 4.22 -10.21
CA ASN A 403 16.92 2.78 -10.04
C ASN A 403 18.16 2.18 -10.69
N ILE A 404 18.97 1.52 -9.85
CA ILE A 404 20.06 0.65 -10.27
C ILE A 404 19.61 -0.80 -10.09
N TYR A 405 19.72 -1.61 -11.14
CA TYR A 405 19.30 -3.00 -11.11
C TYR A 405 20.32 -3.92 -11.80
N SER A 406 20.35 -5.18 -11.39
CA SER A 406 21.22 -6.18 -12.02
C SER A 406 20.64 -6.64 -13.36
N VAL A 407 21.42 -6.56 -14.42
CA VAL A 407 21.11 -7.15 -15.75
C VAL A 407 21.68 -8.57 -15.92
N LYS A 408 22.45 -9.04 -14.94
CA LYS A 408 23.01 -10.40 -14.88
C LYS A 408 22.65 -11.07 -13.55
N ASN A 409 22.62 -12.39 -13.56
CA ASN A 409 22.30 -13.19 -12.38
C ASN A 409 23.48 -13.37 -11.40
N ASP A 410 24.69 -13.05 -11.86
CA ASP A 410 25.94 -13.13 -11.11
C ASP A 410 26.76 -11.86 -11.40
N TRP A 411 27.55 -11.44 -10.42
CA TRP A 411 28.41 -10.25 -10.50
C TRP A 411 29.71 -10.47 -9.71
N PRO A 412 30.78 -9.70 -9.98
CA PRO A 412 32.09 -9.91 -9.37
C PRO A 412 32.05 -10.01 -7.84
N LYS A 413 32.86 -10.90 -7.29
CA LYS A 413 33.06 -11.01 -5.84
C LYS A 413 33.74 -9.77 -5.28
N GLY A 414 33.38 -9.39 -4.06
CA GLY A 414 33.95 -8.27 -3.35
C GLY A 414 32.91 -7.36 -2.70
N GLU A 415 33.38 -6.21 -2.24
CA GLU A 415 32.57 -5.23 -1.53
C GLU A 415 31.87 -4.27 -2.50
N TYR A 416 30.59 -4.03 -2.24
CA TYR A 416 29.76 -3.06 -2.93
C TYR A 416 29.24 -2.03 -1.95
N LYS A 417 29.11 -0.79 -2.42
CA LYS A 417 28.66 0.36 -1.63
C LYS A 417 27.63 1.15 -2.41
N ILE A 418 26.48 1.40 -1.77
CA ILE A 418 25.41 2.23 -2.31
C ILE A 418 25.44 3.57 -1.58
N THR A 419 25.45 4.66 -2.33
CA THR A 419 25.42 6.02 -1.79
C THR A 419 24.36 6.85 -2.51
N VAL A 420 23.99 7.98 -1.92
CA VAL A 420 23.10 8.97 -2.55
C VAL A 420 23.79 10.32 -2.48
N HIS A 421 24.00 10.99 -3.60
CA HIS A 421 24.61 12.31 -3.68
C HIS A 421 23.53 13.38 -3.83
N HIS A 422 23.56 14.42 -3.00
CA HIS A 422 22.76 15.62 -3.24
C HIS A 422 23.52 16.54 -4.20
N PHE A 423 23.15 16.49 -5.47
CA PHE A 423 23.84 17.21 -6.54
C PHE A 423 23.40 18.68 -6.61
N SER A 424 22.09 18.94 -6.66
CA SER A 424 21.54 20.31 -6.72
C SER A 424 20.16 20.47 -6.09
N GLY A 425 19.71 21.72 -6.01
CA GLY A 425 18.38 22.11 -5.56
C GLY A 425 18.25 22.34 -4.06
N THR A 426 17.01 22.29 -3.56
CA THR A 426 16.65 22.60 -2.18
C THR A 426 17.30 21.66 -1.15
N SER A 427 17.68 22.20 0.01
CA SER A 427 18.35 21.43 1.06
C SER A 427 17.86 21.84 2.46
N PRO A 428 17.74 20.92 3.43
CA PRO A 428 17.94 19.47 3.34
C PRO A 428 16.83 18.74 2.56
N LYS A 429 17.10 17.52 2.09
CA LYS A 429 16.12 16.68 1.39
C LYS A 429 15.98 15.30 2.03
N GLN A 430 14.73 14.88 2.26
CA GLN A 430 14.40 13.51 2.66
C GLN A 430 14.26 12.60 1.45
N PHE A 431 14.72 11.37 1.58
CA PHE A 431 14.63 10.34 0.54
C PHE A 431 14.55 8.94 1.16
N ASN A 432 14.08 7.98 0.38
CA ASN A 432 14.11 6.56 0.71
C ASN A 432 14.97 5.81 -0.32
N VAL A 433 15.73 4.81 0.13
CA VAL A 433 16.41 3.84 -0.74
C VAL A 433 15.96 2.44 -0.35
N ARG A 434 15.25 1.80 -1.28
CA ARG A 434 14.85 0.40 -1.14
C ARG A 434 15.86 -0.50 -1.84
N ILE A 435 16.50 -1.39 -1.10
CA ILE A 435 17.53 -2.29 -1.61
C ILE A 435 17.02 -3.73 -1.54
N LEU A 436 16.78 -4.34 -2.70
CA LEU A 436 16.64 -5.77 -2.89
C LEU A 436 18.01 -6.35 -3.22
N ASN A 437 18.45 -7.33 -2.44
CA ASN A 437 19.67 -8.09 -2.71
C ASN A 437 19.40 -9.58 -2.47
N GLN A 438 19.39 -10.36 -3.56
CA GLN A 438 19.22 -11.81 -3.55
C GLN A 438 17.98 -12.31 -2.77
N GLY A 439 16.86 -11.58 -2.90
CA GLY A 439 15.58 -11.92 -2.26
C GLY A 439 15.36 -11.31 -0.88
N THR A 440 16.40 -10.72 -0.27
CA THR A 440 16.25 -9.90 0.93
C THR A 440 16.01 -8.45 0.51
N VAL A 441 15.00 -7.80 1.09
CA VAL A 441 14.76 -6.37 0.86
C VAL A 441 14.86 -5.60 2.16
N ARG A 442 15.47 -4.41 2.09
CA ARG A 442 15.49 -3.43 3.16
C ARG A 442 15.29 -2.02 2.62
N THR A 443 14.41 -1.26 3.26
CA THR A 443 14.21 0.15 2.96
C THR A 443 14.93 1.03 3.99
N TYR A 444 15.66 2.05 3.50
CA TYR A 444 16.37 3.02 4.31
C TYR A 444 15.81 4.40 4.04
N ARG A 445 15.35 5.10 5.08
CA ARG A 445 15.01 6.52 4.98
C ARG A 445 16.15 7.36 5.54
N LYS A 446 16.51 8.44 4.84
CA LYS A 446 17.55 9.38 5.31
C LYS A 446 17.22 10.81 4.89
N THR A 447 17.98 11.73 5.47
CA THR A 447 18.03 13.13 5.04
C THR A 447 19.45 13.43 4.57
N VAL A 448 19.59 14.14 3.44
CA VAL A 448 20.88 14.57 2.90
C VAL A 448 20.90 16.08 2.73
N THR A 449 22.04 16.72 3.01
CA THR A 449 22.24 18.15 2.73
C THR A 449 23.06 18.37 1.46
N TYR A 450 23.10 19.61 0.99
CA TYR A 450 23.80 19.99 -0.25
C TYR A 450 25.22 19.44 -0.30
N ASN A 451 25.55 18.80 -1.43
CA ASN A 451 26.86 18.23 -1.74
C ASN A 451 27.35 17.13 -0.77
N GLN A 452 26.45 16.53 0.03
CA GLN A 452 26.77 15.33 0.79
C GLN A 452 26.50 14.08 -0.04
N GLU A 453 27.32 13.05 0.18
CA GLU A 453 27.15 11.72 -0.41
C GLU A 453 27.19 10.64 0.69
N PRO A 454 26.15 10.51 1.53
CA PRO A 454 26.11 9.48 2.56
C PRO A 454 26.09 8.06 1.98
N THR A 455 26.88 7.17 2.59
CA THR A 455 26.70 5.72 2.41
C THR A 455 25.36 5.28 2.98
N ILE A 456 24.58 4.57 2.17
CA ILE A 456 23.30 4.01 2.55
C ILE A 456 23.49 2.60 3.10
N ALA A 457 24.15 1.75 2.32
CA ALA A 457 24.41 0.37 2.67
C ALA A 457 25.69 -0.12 2.00
N THR A 458 26.29 -1.15 2.61
CA THR A 458 27.36 -1.96 2.02
C THR A 458 26.93 -3.42 2.03
N PHE A 459 27.43 -4.19 1.08
CA PHE A 459 27.25 -5.63 1.06
C PHE A 459 28.45 -6.31 0.40
N VAL A 460 28.69 -7.57 0.75
CA VAL A 460 29.80 -8.38 0.23
C VAL A 460 29.25 -9.55 -0.57
N VAL A 461 29.86 -9.79 -1.72
CA VAL A 461 29.56 -10.93 -2.60
C VAL A 461 30.72 -11.91 -2.49
N ASN A 462 30.42 -13.10 -1.97
CA ASN A 462 31.43 -14.10 -1.57
C ASN A 462 31.80 -15.11 -2.64
#